data_AF-A0A533XCQ8-F1
#
_entry.id   AF-A0A533XCQ8-F1
#
_cell.length_a   1.000
_cell.length_b   1.000
_cell.length_c   1.000
_cell.angle_alpha   90.00
_cell.angle_beta   90.00
_cell.angle_gamma   90.00
#
_symmetry.space_group_name_H-M   'P 1'
#
loop_
_entity.id
_entity.type
_entity.pdbx_description
1 polymer ?
#
loop_
_entity_poly.entity_id
_entity_poly.type
_entity_poly.pdbx_seq_one_letter_code
_entity_poly.pdbx_strand_id
1 'polypeptide(L)'
;MLLVVSASIGVGLGLSGSTCRAQVGQPQSGQLSEQQAGQVEIKDVQVRLSDHGPVVLLQAEGKVIPIFVDPTVAGSIQGALTGEKLRRPLSHDLMHSILEARRP
;
A
#
# COMPACT_ATOMS: atom_id res chain seq x y z
N MET A 1 -33.77 -33.95 18.27
CA MET A 1 -34.91 -34.18 17.35
C MET A 1 -34.41 -33.84 15.95
N LEU A 2 -34.31 -34.89 15.14
CA LEU A 2 -33.99 -34.98 13.71
C LEU A 2 -32.76 -34.27 13.12
N LEU A 3 -31.69 -35.08 13.06
CA LEU A 3 -30.60 -35.06 12.10
C LEU A 3 -31.17 -35.23 10.68
N VAL A 4 -30.85 -34.33 9.74
CA VAL A 4 -31.07 -34.56 8.30
C VAL A 4 -29.71 -34.65 7.62
N VAL A 5 -29.32 -35.92 7.40
CA VAL A 5 -28.35 -36.34 6.40
C VAL A 5 -29.02 -36.19 5.03
N SER A 6 -28.36 -35.53 4.09
CA SER A 6 -28.71 -35.67 2.68
C SER A 6 -27.44 -35.90 1.88
N ALA A 7 -27.28 -37.15 1.46
CA ALA A 7 -26.21 -37.63 0.60
C ALA A 7 -26.64 -37.43 -0.86
N SER A 8 -25.82 -36.76 -1.66
CA SER A 8 -25.94 -36.77 -3.11
C SER A 8 -24.69 -37.43 -3.69
N ILE A 9 -24.83 -38.70 -4.03
CA ILE A 9 -23.83 -39.49 -4.74
C ILE A 9 -23.96 -39.12 -6.23
N GLY A 10 -23.04 -38.31 -6.73
CA GLY A 10 -22.88 -38.03 -8.15
C GLY A 10 -21.71 -38.84 -8.72
N VAL A 11 -21.98 -40.03 -9.24
CA VAL A 11 -21.03 -40.80 -10.05
C VAL A 11 -20.95 -40.16 -11.43
N GLY A 12 -19.81 -39.52 -11.72
CA GLY A 12 -19.48 -39.00 -13.05
C GLY A 12 -18.20 -39.64 -13.56
N LEU A 13 -18.31 -40.75 -14.31
CA LEU A 13 -17.26 -41.19 -15.21
C LEU A 13 -17.21 -40.21 -16.38
N GLY A 14 -16.13 -39.43 -16.48
CA GLY A 14 -15.88 -38.54 -17.59
C GLY A 14 -14.38 -38.42 -17.82
N LEU A 15 -13.89 -39.19 -18.78
CA LEU A 15 -12.58 -39.01 -19.41
C LEU A 15 -12.55 -37.67 -20.15
N SER A 16 -11.37 -37.07 -20.26
CA SER A 16 -10.96 -36.08 -21.27
C SER A 16 -10.82 -34.62 -20.81
N GLY A 17 -9.60 -34.09 -21.02
CA GLY A 17 -9.37 -32.67 -21.29
C GLY A 17 -8.90 -31.83 -20.10
N SER A 18 -7.59 -31.85 -19.82
CA SER A 18 -6.93 -30.80 -19.03
C SER A 18 -7.02 -29.47 -19.79
N THR A 19 -8.03 -28.65 -19.48
CA THR A 19 -8.08 -27.24 -19.86
C THR A 19 -8.09 -26.41 -18.59
N CYS A 20 -6.96 -25.77 -18.32
CA CYS A 20 -6.82 -24.82 -17.23
C CYS A 20 -7.76 -23.63 -17.49
N ARG A 21 -8.96 -23.63 -16.87
CA ARG A 21 -9.81 -22.43 -16.82
C ARG A 21 -9.21 -21.47 -15.82
N ALA A 22 -8.55 -20.41 -16.31
CA ALA A 22 -8.31 -19.23 -15.52
C ALA A 22 -9.68 -18.59 -15.19
N GLN A 23 -10.10 -18.68 -13.92
CA GLN A 23 -11.21 -17.87 -13.43
C GLN A 23 -10.67 -16.45 -13.26
N VAL A 24 -11.09 -15.53 -14.12
CA VAL A 24 -10.98 -14.10 -13.84
C VAL A 24 -11.97 -13.83 -12.71
N GLY A 25 -11.46 -13.78 -11.48
CA GLY A 25 -12.23 -13.30 -10.33
C GLY A 25 -12.71 -11.88 -10.64
N GLN A 26 -14.01 -11.67 -10.55
CA GLN A 26 -14.58 -10.32 -10.59
C GLN A 26 -13.87 -9.45 -9.53
N PRO A 27 -13.55 -8.19 -9.82
CA PRO A 27 -13.19 -7.26 -8.77
C PRO A 27 -14.42 -7.13 -7.86
N GLN A 28 -14.36 -7.73 -6.68
CA GLN A 28 -15.23 -7.34 -5.59
C GLN A 28 -14.87 -5.89 -5.27
N SER A 29 -15.65 -4.97 -5.82
CA SER A 29 -15.74 -3.59 -5.38
C SER A 29 -16.24 -3.61 -3.93
N GLY A 30 -15.31 -3.83 -3.01
CA GLY A 30 -15.53 -3.56 -1.60
C GLY A 30 -15.92 -2.09 -1.49
N GLN A 31 -17.16 -1.83 -1.10
CA GLN A 31 -17.62 -0.51 -0.72
C GLN A 31 -16.79 -0.08 0.49
N LEU A 32 -15.75 0.71 0.24
CA LEU A 32 -15.06 1.47 1.28
C LEU A 32 -16.06 2.54 1.72
N SER A 33 -16.71 2.30 2.85
CA SER A 33 -17.47 3.32 3.56
C SER A 33 -16.58 4.55 3.67
N GLU A 34 -17.04 5.69 3.15
CA GLU A 34 -16.37 6.98 3.35
C GLU A 34 -16.48 7.34 4.84
N GLN A 35 -15.61 6.73 5.64
CA GLN A 35 -15.34 7.20 6.98
C GLN A 35 -14.80 8.60 6.81
N GLN A 36 -15.57 9.58 7.27
CA GLN A 36 -15.26 10.99 7.23
C GLN A 36 -13.84 11.17 7.76
N ALA A 37 -12.88 11.29 6.85
CA ALA A 37 -11.48 11.31 7.18
C ALA A 37 -11.21 12.62 7.91
N GLY A 38 -11.01 12.56 9.22
CA GLY A 38 -10.45 13.69 9.96
C GLY A 38 -9.15 14.10 9.28
N GLN A 39 -9.03 15.37 8.90
CA GLN A 39 -7.78 15.89 8.37
C GLN A 39 -6.75 15.90 9.51
N VAL A 40 -5.66 15.15 9.33
CA VAL A 40 -4.55 15.09 10.29
C VAL A 40 -3.37 15.87 9.73
N GLU A 41 -2.81 16.79 10.51
CA GLU A 41 -1.59 17.51 10.19
C GLU A 41 -0.38 16.82 10.81
N ILE A 42 0.63 16.53 9.98
CA ILE A 42 1.91 15.99 10.44
C ILE A 42 2.80 17.15 10.89
N LYS A 43 3.20 17.14 12.17
CA LYS A 43 4.02 18.19 12.79
C LYS A 43 5.51 17.98 12.59
N ASP A 44 5.94 16.72 12.55
CA ASP A 44 7.35 16.36 12.39
C ASP A 44 7.50 14.99 11.74
N VAL A 45 8.62 14.81 11.04
CA VAL A 45 8.98 13.57 10.34
C VAL A 45 10.46 13.26 10.60
N GLN A 46 10.75 12.05 11.05
CA GLN A 46 12.12 11.59 11.28
C GLN A 46 12.37 10.24 10.62
N VAL A 47 13.55 10.06 10.03
CA VAL A 47 14.01 8.75 9.53
C VAL A 47 14.99 8.18 10.54
N ARG A 48 14.76 6.93 10.97
CA ARG A 48 15.63 6.21 11.90
C ARG A 48 15.93 4.80 11.38
N LEU A 49 17.01 4.21 11.88
CA LEU A 49 17.30 2.80 11.66
C LEU A 49 16.82 1.98 12.88
N SER A 50 16.15 0.87 12.61
CA SER A 50 15.72 -0.11 13.60
C SER A 50 16.27 -1.50 13.25
N ASP A 51 16.07 -2.47 14.14
CA ASP A 51 16.47 -3.86 13.90
C ASP A 51 15.74 -4.51 12.71
N HIS A 52 14.62 -3.93 12.28
CA HIS A 52 13.82 -4.40 11.15
C HIS A 52 14.02 -3.57 9.86
N GLY A 53 15.02 -2.69 9.86
CA GLY A 53 15.31 -1.78 8.75
C GLY A 53 14.91 -0.33 9.02
N PRO A 54 14.86 0.52 7.98
CA PRO A 54 14.56 1.93 8.15
C PRO A 54 13.08 2.16 8.50
N VAL A 55 12.86 3.07 9.44
CA VAL A 55 11.54 3.46 9.92
C VAL A 55 11.39 4.97 9.84
N VAL A 56 10.28 5.42 9.30
CA VAL A 56 9.86 6.82 9.29
C VAL A 56 8.89 7.03 10.45
N LEU A 57 9.21 7.96 11.34
CA LEU A 57 8.37 8.33 12.48
C LEU A 57 7.62 9.62 12.13
N LEU A 58 6.29 9.52 12.02
CA LEU A 58 5.42 10.68 11.85
C LEU A 58 4.90 11.13 13.21
N GLN A 59 5.01 12.41 13.52
CA GLN A 59 4.43 12.99 14.72
C GLN A 59 3.18 13.80 14.37
N ALA A 60 2.05 13.43 14.95
CA ALA A 60 0.77 14.13 14.76
C ALA A 60 -0.09 13.98 16.02
N GLU A 61 -0.79 15.03 16.44
CA GLU A 61 -1.74 14.98 17.57
C GLU A 61 -1.17 14.38 18.87
N GLY A 62 0.12 14.58 19.15
CA GLY A 62 0.80 14.00 20.33
C GLY A 62 1.05 12.49 20.23
N LYS A 63 0.84 11.90 19.06
CA LYS A 63 1.10 10.50 18.75
C LYS A 63 2.29 10.37 17.80
N VAL A 64 2.97 9.24 17.89
CA VAL A 64 4.05 8.85 16.96
C VAL A 64 3.60 7.62 16.18
N ILE A 65 3.61 7.71 14.86
CA ILE A 65 3.21 6.64 13.95
C ILE A 65 4.46 6.14 13.21
N PRO A 66 4.92 4.90 13.48
CA PRO A 66 6.03 4.31 12.75
C PRO A 66 5.58 3.69 11.43
N ILE A 67 6.31 4.00 10.35
CA ILE A 67 6.10 3.43 9.02
C ILE A 67 7.42 2.82 8.54
N PHE A 68 7.43 1.50 8.34
CA PHE A 68 8.58 0.81 7.77
C PHE A 68 8.56 0.96 6.25
N VAL A 69 9.70 1.35 5.70
CA VAL A 69 9.88 1.56 4.27
C VAL A 69 11.18 0.90 3.82
N ASP A 70 11.36 0.74 2.51
CA ASP A 70 12.64 0.26 1.99
C ASP A 70 13.77 1.31 2.19
N PRO A 71 15.05 0.87 2.21
CA PRO A 71 16.18 1.79 2.32
C PRO A 71 16.24 2.91 1.27
N THR A 72 15.80 2.65 0.05
CA THR A 72 15.79 3.62 -1.06
C THR A 72 14.79 4.74 -0.78
N VAL A 73 13.57 4.39 -0.38
CA VAL A 73 12.54 5.36 0.04
C VAL A 73 13.00 6.14 1.26
N ALA A 74 13.59 5.47 2.26
CA ALA A 74 14.12 6.13 3.45
C ALA A 74 15.19 7.17 3.10
N GLY A 75 16.12 6.83 2.20
CA GLY A 75 17.14 7.75 1.70
C GLY A 75 16.54 8.94 0.94
N SER A 76 15.52 8.69 0.12
CA SER A 76 14.79 9.77 -0.57
C SER A 76 14.13 10.75 0.39
N ILE A 77 13.52 10.26 1.47
CA ILE A 77 12.88 11.11 2.49
C ILE A 77 13.93 11.87 3.28
N GLN A 78 15.02 11.20 3.69
CA GLN A 78 16.12 11.84 4.41
C GLN A 78 16.75 12.97 3.58
N GLY A 79 16.98 12.77 2.28
CA GLY A 79 17.47 13.81 1.38
C GLY A 79 16.54 15.03 1.32
N ALA A 80 15.23 14.79 1.23
CA ALA A 80 14.23 15.86 1.25
C ALA A 80 14.22 16.62 2.59
N LEU A 81 14.28 15.92 3.73
CA LEU A 81 14.29 16.53 5.06
C LEU A 81 15.56 17.34 5.34
N THR A 82 16.70 16.91 4.82
CA THR A 82 17.99 17.62 4.97
C THR A 82 18.15 18.77 3.98
N GLY A 83 17.29 18.85 2.97
CA GLY A 83 17.40 19.82 1.88
C GLY A 83 18.59 19.57 0.95
N GLU A 84 19.16 18.36 0.95
CA GLU A 84 20.25 18.00 0.05
C GLU A 84 19.79 18.05 -1.41
N LYS A 85 20.39 18.96 -2.18
CA LYS A 85 20.18 19.01 -3.64
C LYS A 85 21.23 18.17 -4.33
N LEU A 86 20.83 16.96 -4.71
CA LEU A 86 21.67 16.07 -5.49
C LEU A 86 21.88 16.63 -6.92
N ARG A 87 23.00 16.26 -7.55
CA ARG A 87 23.32 16.65 -8.94
C ARG A 87 22.24 16.24 -9.94
N ARG A 88 21.52 15.15 -9.65
CA ARG A 88 20.36 14.68 -10.41
C ARG A 88 19.14 14.76 -9.50
N PRO A 89 17.98 15.25 -10.00
CA PRO A 89 16.77 15.32 -9.20
C PRO A 89 16.33 13.92 -8.78
N LEU A 90 15.80 13.80 -7.56
CA LEU A 90 15.09 12.60 -7.15
C LEU A 90 13.76 12.51 -7.93
N SER A 91 13.15 11.33 -7.94
CA SER A 91 11.89 11.11 -8.66
C SER A 91 10.79 12.08 -8.23
N HIS A 92 10.74 12.42 -6.93
CA HIS A 92 9.77 13.38 -6.40
C HIS A 92 10.08 14.83 -6.80
N ASP A 93 11.35 15.22 -6.89
CA ASP A 93 11.75 16.55 -7.39
C ASP A 93 11.38 16.73 -8.87
N LEU A 94 11.61 15.68 -9.66
CA LEU A 94 11.24 15.67 -11.07
C LEU A 94 9.73 15.77 -11.23
N MET A 95 8.97 15.03 -10.42
CA MET A 95 7.52 15.11 -10.40
C MET A 95 7.05 16.52 -10.05
N HIS A 96 7.59 17.14 -8.99
CA HIS A 96 7.23 18.51 -8.63
C HIS A 96 7.52 19.50 -9.76
N SER A 97 8.68 19.37 -10.42
CA SER A 97 9.05 20.21 -11.56
C SER A 97 8.08 20.09 -12.74
N ILE A 98 7.62 18.87 -13.03
CA ILE A 98 6.65 18.61 -14.09
C ILE A 98 5.28 19.19 -13.73
N LEU A 99 4.82 19.01 -12.48
CA LEU A 99 3.53 19.51 -12.02
C LEU A 99 3.50 21.04 -12.00
N GLU A 100 4.58 21.67 -11.54
CA GLU A 100 4.71 23.13 -11.54
C GLU A 100 4.66 23.71 -12.96
N ALA A 101 5.38 23.10 -13.92
CA ALA A 101 5.38 23.52 -15.32
C ALA A 101 4.02 23.33 -16.02
N ARG A 102 3.09 22.58 -15.42
CA ARG A 102 1.77 22.24 -15.97
C ARG A 102 0.62 22.85 -15.17
N ARG A 103 0.91 23.66 -14.15
CA ARG A 103 -0.11 24.38 -13.39
C ARG A 103 -0.66 25.53 -14.26
N PRO A 104 -1.99 25.61 -14.48
CA PRO A 104 -2.60 26.66 -15.31
C PRO A 104 -2.54 28.04 -14.65
#